data_AF-A0A679JVZ4-F1
#
_entry.id   AF-A0A679JVZ4-F1
#
_cell.length_a   1.000
_cell.length_b   1.000
_cell.length_c   1.000
_cell.angle_alpha   90.00
_cell.angle_beta   90.00
_cell.angle_gamma   90.00
#
_symmetry.space_group_name_H-M   'P 1'
#
loop_
_entity.id
_entity.type
_entity.pdbx_description
1 polymer ?
#
loop_
_entity_poly.entity_id
_entity_poly.type
_entity_poly.pdbx_seq_one_letter_code
_entity_poly.pdbx_strand_id
1 'polypeptide(L)'
;MPLYVRLIATALLLMAAPLMPARAASLDGLAVDVVNESEPVLCAEKDNVAVSFSNQNVRAFRIEAAHPVYLTPSMRANVEADWTACDMASDPSYAAPNPPKMVTLYEDTKLWIVGFTYPSFWRPAVTTVRVGDHVESGLHLLQVWLKRDDGAEEVLVLYPQDGYWRARPLTPSTMRNTAYGSSFIVGPIEYDGRPLVKIKEVSFDPATRTFNLAFEKGGSASVRMVSVDDNRQAIDVVFDHGISGGPFAMLRSMYITEFNNDTARIAVREQGGKGWREDNIMKFDHARATDIWIGRLVPSQHNTTSPDVVFNSFSDGPAPKRPKSEPPPPLPVTKAE
;
A
#
# COMPACT_ATOMS: atom_id res chain seq x y z
N MET A 1 70.81 -28.01 3.94
CA MET A 1 69.39 -28.22 3.57
C MET A 1 68.57 -27.04 4.03
N PRO A 2 67.66 -26.54 3.20
CA PRO A 2 67.50 -25.10 3.02
C PRO A 2 66.35 -24.50 3.84
N LEU A 3 66.44 -23.18 3.96
CA LEU A 3 65.56 -22.20 4.61
C LEU A 3 64.09 -22.19 4.12
N TYR A 4 63.63 -23.22 3.41
CA TYR A 4 62.31 -23.28 2.75
C TYR A 4 61.24 -24.04 3.54
N VAL A 5 61.58 -24.72 4.64
CA VAL A 5 60.64 -25.60 5.35
C VAL A 5 59.84 -24.88 6.46
N ARG A 6 60.17 -23.63 6.80
CA ARG A 6 59.46 -22.89 7.87
C ARG A 6 58.40 -21.89 7.40
N LEU A 7 58.20 -21.73 6.08
CA LEU A 7 57.21 -20.79 5.52
C LEU A 7 55.88 -21.43 5.10
N ILE A 8 55.74 -22.75 5.19
CA ILE A 8 54.50 -23.44 4.76
C ILE A 8 53.51 -23.63 5.93
N ALA A 9 53.96 -23.53 7.18
CA ALA A 9 53.10 -23.75 8.35
C ALA A 9 52.27 -22.51 8.76
N THR A 10 52.59 -21.31 8.27
CA THR A 10 51.91 -20.05 8.66
C THR A 10 50.89 -19.56 7.64
N ALA A 11 50.74 -20.23 6.49
CA ALA A 11 49.76 -19.87 5.46
C ALA A 11 48.43 -20.64 5.56
N LEU A 12 48.36 -21.68 6.40
CA LEU A 12 47.17 -22.54 6.55
C LEU A 12 46.22 -22.12 7.68
N LEU A 13 46.53 -21.05 8.43
CA LEU A 13 45.72 -20.55 9.55
C LEU A 13 44.91 -19.28 9.25
N LEU A 14 44.95 -18.77 8.01
CA LEU A 14 44.22 -17.56 7.59
C LEU A 14 43.02 -17.83 6.65
N MET A 15 42.66 -19.11 6.44
CA MET A 15 41.53 -19.53 5.60
C MET A 15 40.36 -20.13 6.41
N ALA A 16 40.22 -19.77 7.68
CA ALA A 16 39.00 -20.04 8.45
C ALA A 16 38.16 -18.77 8.52
N ALA A 17 37.72 -18.27 7.36
CA ALA A 17 36.57 -17.38 7.34
C ALA A 17 35.38 -18.17 7.90
N PRO A 18 34.60 -17.63 8.87
CA PRO A 18 33.37 -18.28 9.25
C PRO A 18 32.50 -18.37 8.00
N LEU A 19 32.27 -19.59 7.53
CA LEU A 19 31.17 -19.92 6.62
C LEU A 19 29.89 -19.58 7.38
N MET A 20 29.53 -18.30 7.40
CA MET A 20 28.17 -17.92 7.66
C MET A 20 27.37 -18.60 6.55
N PRO A 21 26.43 -19.50 6.86
CA PRO A 21 25.56 -20.03 5.83
C PRO A 21 24.93 -18.82 5.17
N ALA A 22 25.21 -18.64 3.87
CA ALA A 22 24.46 -17.71 3.06
C ALA A 22 23.01 -18.17 3.18
N ARG A 23 22.23 -17.51 4.04
CA ARG A 23 20.79 -17.67 4.06
C ARG A 23 20.35 -17.20 2.70
N ALA A 24 20.12 -18.14 1.79
CA ALA A 24 19.36 -17.89 0.59
C ALA A 24 18.13 -17.10 1.03
N ALA A 25 17.87 -15.96 0.40
CA ALA A 25 16.65 -15.20 0.64
C ALA A 25 15.49 -16.18 0.47
N SER A 26 14.86 -16.54 1.59
CA SER A 26 13.72 -17.44 1.57
C SER A 26 12.61 -16.77 0.76
N LEU A 27 11.80 -17.60 0.09
CA LEU A 27 10.49 -17.16 -0.39
C LEU A 27 9.62 -16.64 0.78
N ASP A 28 10.06 -16.89 2.02
CA ASP A 28 9.43 -16.57 3.28
C ASP A 28 9.94 -15.21 3.77
N GLY A 29 9.22 -14.13 3.45
CA GLY A 29 9.40 -12.84 4.11
C GLY A 29 9.24 -12.95 5.63
N LEU A 30 9.38 -11.84 6.35
CA LEU A 30 8.95 -11.83 7.75
C LEU A 30 7.45 -12.15 7.81
N ALA A 31 7.07 -13.12 8.65
CA ALA A 31 5.66 -13.37 8.89
C ALA A 31 5.07 -12.26 9.77
N VAL A 32 3.86 -11.80 9.44
CA VAL A 32 3.12 -10.79 10.19
C VAL A 32 1.86 -11.40 10.78
N ASP A 33 1.43 -10.89 11.92
CA ASP A 33 0.13 -11.21 12.46
C ASP A 33 -0.93 -10.45 11.65
N VAL A 34 -1.87 -11.21 11.09
CA VAL A 34 -3.00 -10.74 10.29
C VAL A 34 -4.23 -10.91 11.15
N VAL A 35 -4.89 -9.81 11.51
CA VAL A 35 -6.07 -9.84 12.38
C VAL A 35 -7.24 -9.19 11.66
N ASN A 36 -8.38 -9.86 11.69
CA ASN A 36 -9.62 -9.35 11.15
C ASN A 36 -10.44 -8.66 12.23
N GLU A 37 -10.65 -7.36 12.03
CA GLU A 37 -11.42 -6.48 12.90
C GLU A 37 -12.75 -6.09 12.24
N SER A 38 -13.17 -6.84 11.20
CA SER A 38 -14.37 -6.53 10.44
C SER A 38 -15.65 -6.75 11.24
N GLU A 39 -16.62 -5.88 11.04
CA GLU A 39 -17.94 -5.95 11.67
C GLU A 39 -19.07 -6.06 10.62
N PRO A 40 -20.14 -6.81 10.86
CA PRO A 40 -21.28 -6.84 9.96
C PRO A 40 -22.04 -5.50 10.02
N VAL A 41 -22.34 -4.92 8.86
CA VAL A 41 -23.14 -3.69 8.74
C VAL A 41 -24.17 -3.84 7.61
N LEU A 42 -25.14 -2.92 7.58
CA LEU A 42 -26.11 -2.83 6.48
C LEU A 42 -25.80 -1.67 5.51
N CYS A 43 -25.10 -0.64 5.96
CA CYS A 43 -24.76 0.52 5.14
C CYS A 43 -23.70 0.17 4.09
N ALA A 44 -24.09 0.23 2.82
CA ALA A 44 -23.24 -0.06 1.67
C ALA A 44 -22.26 1.07 1.30
N GLU A 45 -21.97 2.01 2.20
CA GLU A 45 -20.87 2.99 2.07
C GLU A 45 -19.95 3.01 3.30
N LYS A 46 -20.27 2.21 4.32
CA LYS A 46 -19.46 2.13 5.53
C LYS A 46 -18.34 1.14 5.31
N ASP A 47 -17.10 1.60 5.50
CA ASP A 47 -15.94 0.73 5.57
C ASP A 47 -16.02 -0.17 6.82
N ASN A 48 -16.64 -1.33 6.69
CA ASN A 48 -16.82 -2.29 7.77
C ASN A 48 -15.79 -3.43 7.76
N VAL A 49 -15.05 -3.58 6.66
CA VAL A 49 -13.90 -4.48 6.59
C VAL A 49 -12.67 -3.77 7.14
N ALA A 50 -11.99 -4.42 8.08
CA ALA A 50 -10.72 -3.96 8.64
C ALA A 50 -9.80 -5.17 8.86
N VAL A 51 -8.69 -5.22 8.12
CA VAL A 51 -7.68 -6.29 8.30
C VAL A 51 -6.34 -5.64 8.61
N SER A 52 -5.83 -5.86 9.82
CA SER A 52 -4.60 -5.23 10.30
C SER A 52 -3.40 -6.16 10.22
N PHE A 53 -2.23 -5.56 10.08
CA PHE A 53 -0.94 -6.24 9.96
C PHE A 53 0.02 -5.73 11.02
N SER A 54 0.55 -6.63 11.84
CA SER A 54 1.50 -6.28 12.90
C SER A 54 2.71 -7.20 12.95
N ASN A 55 3.88 -6.61 13.15
CA ASN A 55 5.15 -7.24 13.51
C ASN A 55 6.19 -6.12 13.69
N GLN A 56 6.68 -5.93 14.91
CA GLN A 56 7.62 -4.85 15.24
C GLN A 56 8.95 -4.90 14.48
N ASN A 57 9.29 -6.03 13.86
CA ASN A 57 10.52 -6.18 13.10
C ASN A 57 10.36 -5.78 11.63
N VAL A 58 9.12 -5.58 11.14
CA VAL A 58 8.90 -5.16 9.76
C VAL A 58 9.31 -3.71 9.59
N ARG A 59 10.23 -3.49 8.65
CA ARG A 59 10.71 -2.17 8.23
C ARG A 59 10.42 -1.88 6.77
N ALA A 60 10.21 -2.91 5.95
CA ALA A 60 9.81 -2.71 4.56
C ALA A 60 8.89 -3.81 4.06
N PHE A 61 7.98 -3.47 3.15
CA PHE A 61 7.07 -4.39 2.51
C PHE A 61 6.52 -3.80 1.20
N ARG A 62 5.76 -4.60 0.46
CA ARG A 62 5.11 -4.17 -0.78
C ARG A 62 3.60 -4.35 -0.71
N ILE A 63 2.90 -3.38 -1.31
CA ILE A 63 1.49 -3.42 -1.60
C ILE A 63 1.33 -3.49 -3.12
N GLU A 64 0.52 -4.41 -3.62
CA GLU A 64 0.17 -4.49 -5.03
C GLU A 64 -1.34 -4.36 -5.19
N ALA A 65 -1.79 -3.41 -5.99
CA ALA A 65 -3.18 -3.32 -6.44
C ALA A 65 -3.23 -3.90 -7.86
N ALA A 66 -4.03 -4.93 -8.09
CA ALA A 66 -4.13 -5.61 -9.38
C ALA A 66 -5.59 -5.68 -9.83
N HIS A 67 -5.83 -5.61 -11.15
CA HIS A 67 -7.19 -5.79 -11.66
C HIS A 67 -7.74 -7.16 -11.23
N PRO A 68 -9.05 -7.24 -10.92
CA PRO A 68 -9.64 -8.49 -10.49
C PRO A 68 -9.61 -9.51 -11.64
N VAL A 69 -9.46 -10.79 -11.31
CA VAL A 69 -9.30 -11.87 -12.30
C VAL A 69 -10.46 -12.04 -13.28
N TYR A 70 -11.64 -11.52 -12.92
CA TYR A 70 -12.84 -11.54 -13.74
C TYR A 70 -13.01 -10.29 -14.63
N LEU A 71 -12.08 -9.33 -14.60
CA LEU A 71 -12.21 -8.09 -15.37
C LEU A 71 -12.27 -8.40 -16.86
N THR A 72 -13.31 -7.89 -17.53
CA THR A 72 -13.45 -8.01 -18.99
C THR A 72 -13.84 -6.68 -19.62
N PRO A 73 -13.45 -6.41 -20.89
CA PRO A 73 -13.73 -5.14 -21.55
C PRO A 73 -15.21 -4.75 -21.63
N SER A 74 -16.11 -5.73 -21.73
CA SER A 74 -17.55 -5.54 -21.89
C SER A 74 -18.32 -5.46 -20.57
N MET A 75 -17.65 -5.51 -19.42
CA MET A 75 -18.32 -5.41 -18.13
C MET A 75 -18.86 -3.99 -17.89
N ARG A 76 -20.08 -3.92 -17.37
CA ARG A 76 -20.60 -2.69 -16.78
C ARG A 76 -19.80 -2.39 -15.52
N ALA A 77 -19.04 -1.30 -15.52
CA ALA A 77 -18.44 -0.75 -14.31
C ALA A 77 -19.50 0.05 -13.54
N ASN A 78 -19.92 -0.42 -12.37
CA ASN A 78 -20.67 0.41 -11.43
C ASN A 78 -19.68 1.07 -10.46
N VAL A 79 -19.68 2.41 -10.44
CA VAL A 79 -18.80 3.24 -9.59
C VAL A 79 -19.60 4.31 -8.85
N GLU A 80 -20.93 4.26 -8.95
CA GLU A 80 -21.82 5.16 -8.23
C GLU A 80 -21.94 4.71 -6.79
N ALA A 81 -22.06 5.69 -5.89
CA ALA A 81 -22.24 5.44 -4.48
C ALA A 81 -23.57 4.72 -4.19
N ASP A 82 -23.54 3.74 -3.28
CA ASP A 82 -24.69 2.97 -2.80
C ASP A 82 -25.07 3.35 -1.36
N TRP A 83 -25.87 4.39 -1.23
CA TRP A 83 -26.33 4.88 0.09
C TRP A 83 -27.41 4.01 0.75
N THR A 84 -27.64 2.78 0.26
CA THR A 84 -28.63 1.87 0.83
C THR A 84 -28.31 1.59 2.30
N ALA A 85 -29.31 1.81 3.17
CA ALA A 85 -29.23 1.61 4.62
C ALA A 85 -28.10 2.40 5.33
N CYS A 86 -27.63 3.50 4.74
CA CYS A 86 -26.64 4.38 5.34
C CYS A 86 -27.27 5.52 6.14
N ASP A 87 -26.82 5.66 7.39
CA ASP A 87 -27.07 6.83 8.23
C ASP A 87 -25.73 7.46 8.62
N MET A 88 -25.43 8.59 7.98
CA MET A 88 -24.20 9.36 8.19
C MET A 88 -24.44 10.57 9.11
N ALA A 89 -25.60 10.68 9.75
CA ALA A 89 -25.95 11.87 10.56
C ALA A 89 -25.06 12.04 11.80
N SER A 90 -24.45 10.94 12.27
CA SER A 90 -23.54 10.94 13.42
C SER A 90 -22.06 11.08 13.03
N ASP A 91 -21.75 11.14 11.72
CA ASP A 91 -20.37 11.33 11.29
C ASP A 91 -19.92 12.75 11.61
N PRO A 92 -18.77 12.92 12.30
CA PRO A 92 -18.22 14.24 12.54
C PRO A 92 -18.00 14.98 11.22
N SER A 93 -18.21 16.29 11.23
CA SER A 93 -18.01 17.14 10.05
C SER A 93 -17.42 18.46 10.52
N TYR A 94 -16.15 18.66 10.21
CA TYR A 94 -15.38 19.85 10.54
C TYR A 94 -15.30 20.75 9.32
N ALA A 95 -15.60 22.03 9.52
CA ALA A 95 -15.42 23.03 8.47
C ALA A 95 -13.94 23.11 8.06
N ALA A 96 -13.71 23.23 6.76
CA ALA A 96 -12.36 23.36 6.25
C ALA A 96 -11.72 24.69 6.67
N PRO A 97 -10.41 24.70 6.95
CA PRO A 97 -9.71 25.94 7.28
C PRO A 97 -9.62 26.91 6.09
N ASN A 98 -9.75 26.39 4.87
CA ASN A 98 -9.65 27.13 3.62
C ASN A 98 -10.89 26.86 2.74
N PRO A 99 -11.32 27.81 1.88
CA PRO A 99 -12.37 27.56 0.90
C PRO A 99 -12.06 26.35 0.02
N PRO A 100 -13.09 25.64 -0.49
CA PRO A 100 -12.91 24.53 -1.43
C PRO A 100 -12.12 24.99 -2.66
N LYS A 101 -11.02 24.29 -2.94
CA LYS A 101 -10.14 24.55 -4.09
C LYS A 101 -9.54 23.26 -4.60
N MET A 102 -9.25 23.26 -5.89
CA MET A 102 -8.33 22.33 -6.53
C MET A 102 -7.04 23.10 -6.82
N VAL A 103 -5.89 22.55 -6.43
CA VAL A 103 -4.58 23.16 -6.67
C VAL A 103 -3.65 22.16 -7.35
N THR A 104 -3.03 22.55 -8.45
CA THR A 104 -1.93 21.78 -9.05
C THR A 104 -0.67 22.04 -8.24
N LEU A 105 -0.10 20.98 -7.66
CA LEU A 105 1.11 21.03 -6.83
C LEU A 105 2.37 20.73 -7.64
N TYR A 106 2.23 19.93 -8.70
CA TYR A 106 3.30 19.58 -9.61
C TYR A 106 2.73 19.07 -10.92
N GLU A 107 3.38 19.40 -12.03
CA GLU A 107 3.01 18.89 -13.35
C GLU A 107 4.24 18.80 -14.25
N ASP A 108 4.43 17.65 -14.90
CA ASP A 108 5.38 17.47 -16.00
C ASP A 108 4.71 16.75 -17.18
N THR A 109 5.52 16.19 -18.09
CA THR A 109 5.00 15.47 -19.27
C THR A 109 4.38 14.10 -18.96
N LYS A 110 4.64 13.52 -17.78
CA LYS A 110 4.23 12.17 -17.39
C LYS A 110 3.38 12.11 -16.12
N LEU A 111 3.41 13.15 -15.30
CA LEU A 111 2.90 13.16 -13.94
C LEU A 111 2.17 14.47 -13.67
N TRP A 112 1.05 14.39 -12.95
CA TRP A 112 0.31 15.54 -12.46
C TRP A 112 -0.19 15.27 -11.03
N ILE A 113 0.17 16.16 -10.11
CA ILE A 113 -0.15 16.05 -8.68
C ILE A 113 -1.11 17.16 -8.31
N VAL A 114 -2.26 16.77 -7.77
CA VAL A 114 -3.36 17.69 -7.47
C VAL A 114 -3.76 17.56 -6.00
N GLY A 115 -3.94 18.69 -5.34
CA GLY A 115 -4.50 18.78 -4.00
C GLY A 115 -5.92 19.34 -4.01
N PHE A 116 -6.77 18.83 -3.11
CA PHE A 116 -8.12 19.33 -2.92
C PHE A 116 -8.37 19.76 -1.47
N THR A 117 -9.10 20.85 -1.33
CA THR A 117 -9.87 21.18 -0.13
C THR A 117 -11.36 21.06 -0.45
N TYR A 118 -12.14 20.63 0.53
CA TYR A 118 -13.59 20.42 0.45
C TYR A 118 -14.27 21.35 1.46
N PRO A 119 -15.60 21.56 1.40
CA PRO A 119 -16.29 22.42 2.37
C PRO A 119 -16.13 21.93 3.82
N SER A 120 -16.15 20.61 4.00
CA SER A 120 -15.92 19.96 5.27
C SER A 120 -15.19 18.64 5.09
N PHE A 121 -14.66 18.14 6.20
CA PHE A 121 -14.07 16.81 6.29
C PHE A 121 -14.36 16.23 7.67
N TRP A 122 -14.28 14.91 7.80
CA TRP A 122 -14.64 14.26 9.06
C TRP A 122 -13.65 14.50 10.20
N ARG A 123 -12.50 15.12 9.92
CA ARG A 123 -11.53 15.60 10.91
C ARG A 123 -10.90 16.93 10.51
N PRO A 124 -10.29 17.66 11.47
CA PRO A 124 -9.49 18.83 11.17
C PRO A 124 -8.37 18.55 10.18
N ALA A 125 -8.17 19.47 9.23
CA ALA A 125 -7.14 19.37 8.21
C ALA A 125 -5.85 20.11 8.63
N VAL A 126 -4.95 19.41 9.32
CA VAL A 126 -3.75 19.96 9.97
C VAL A 126 -2.43 19.51 9.32
N THR A 127 -2.44 18.46 8.50
CA THR A 127 -1.23 17.97 7.80
C THR A 127 -0.70 19.00 6.81
N THR A 128 0.62 19.19 6.82
CA THR A 128 1.34 19.99 5.81
C THR A 128 1.74 19.10 4.64
N VAL A 129 1.53 19.58 3.41
CA VAL A 129 1.94 18.90 2.19
C VAL A 129 3.00 19.72 1.47
N ARG A 130 4.08 19.06 1.03
CA ARG A 130 5.18 19.67 0.27
C ARG A 130 5.42 18.92 -1.04
N VAL A 131 5.47 19.65 -2.16
CA VAL A 131 5.86 19.09 -3.46
C VAL A 131 6.84 20.05 -4.12
N GLY A 132 8.12 19.69 -4.15
CA GLY A 132 9.19 20.64 -4.49
C GLY A 132 9.13 21.88 -3.59
N ASP A 133 9.02 23.06 -4.20
CA ASP A 133 8.91 24.33 -3.49
C ASP A 133 7.47 24.68 -3.06
N HIS A 134 6.46 23.95 -3.52
CA HIS A 134 5.07 24.16 -3.12
C HIS A 134 4.82 23.59 -1.73
N VAL A 135 4.25 24.42 -0.84
CA VAL A 135 3.80 24.02 0.49
C VAL A 135 2.34 24.42 0.65
N GLU A 136 1.50 23.45 0.98
CA GLU A 136 0.07 23.65 1.19
C GLU A 136 -0.33 23.02 2.52
N SER A 137 -1.29 23.65 3.19
CA SER A 137 -1.90 23.13 4.42
C SER A 137 -3.41 23.00 4.24
N GLY A 138 -4.02 22.11 5.02
CA GLY A 138 -5.46 21.90 5.00
C GLY A 138 -5.99 21.15 3.79
N LEU A 139 -5.13 20.45 3.03
CA LEU A 139 -5.57 19.57 1.93
C LEU A 139 -6.26 18.33 2.50
N HIS A 140 -7.45 18.01 2.01
CA HIS A 140 -8.19 16.80 2.36
C HIS A 140 -7.83 15.60 1.48
N LEU A 141 -7.45 15.86 0.23
CA LEU A 141 -7.09 14.82 -0.74
C LEU A 141 -5.87 15.26 -1.54
N LEU A 142 -4.97 14.32 -1.78
CA LEU A 142 -3.92 14.37 -2.79
C LEU A 142 -4.20 13.30 -3.84
N GLN A 143 -4.06 13.68 -5.10
CA GLN A 143 -4.22 12.79 -6.24
C GLN A 143 -2.96 12.76 -7.08
N VAL A 144 -2.60 11.57 -7.53
CA VAL A 144 -1.53 11.33 -8.49
C VAL A 144 -2.13 10.87 -9.80
N TRP A 145 -1.87 11.64 -10.84
CA TRP A 145 -2.29 11.37 -12.21
C TRP A 145 -1.09 11.03 -13.07
N LEU A 146 -1.20 9.96 -13.86
CA LEU A 146 -0.23 9.64 -14.91
C LEU A 146 -0.75 10.12 -16.25
N LYS A 147 0.08 10.86 -16.98
CA LYS A 147 -0.23 11.32 -18.33
C LYS A 147 0.09 10.23 -19.35
N ARG A 148 -0.81 10.07 -20.30
CA ARG A 148 -0.78 9.16 -21.45
C ARG A 148 -0.95 9.99 -22.72
N ASP A 149 -0.73 9.39 -23.88
CA ASP A 149 -0.91 10.06 -25.17
C ASP A 149 -2.37 10.51 -25.39
N ASP A 150 -3.33 9.84 -24.75
CA ASP A 150 -4.78 10.05 -24.88
C ASP A 150 -5.42 10.77 -23.68
N GLY A 151 -4.64 11.21 -22.69
CA GLY A 151 -5.17 11.96 -21.54
C GLY A 151 -4.34 11.79 -20.27
N ALA A 152 -4.99 11.96 -19.12
CA ALA A 152 -4.40 11.70 -17.81
C ALA A 152 -5.31 10.78 -17.00
N GLU A 153 -4.71 9.90 -16.22
CA GLU A 153 -5.43 8.92 -15.41
C GLU A 153 -4.98 8.99 -13.96
N GLU A 154 -5.94 9.20 -13.04
CA GLU A 154 -5.71 9.12 -11.60
C GLU A 154 -5.36 7.68 -11.22
N VAL A 155 -4.25 7.45 -10.52
CA VAL A 155 -3.79 6.09 -10.18
C VAL A 155 -3.56 5.89 -8.70
N LEU A 156 -3.44 6.97 -7.92
CA LEU A 156 -3.23 6.91 -6.48
C LEU A 156 -3.83 8.14 -5.82
N VAL A 157 -4.51 7.93 -4.71
CA VAL A 157 -4.95 9.01 -3.82
C VAL A 157 -4.47 8.79 -2.41
N LEU A 158 -4.25 9.88 -1.69
CA LEU A 158 -3.96 9.94 -0.26
C LEU A 158 -4.88 10.98 0.38
N TYR A 159 -5.54 10.61 1.47
CA TYR A 159 -6.19 11.53 2.40
C TYR A 159 -5.19 11.88 3.51
N PRO A 160 -4.47 13.02 3.45
CA PRO A 160 -3.32 13.26 4.33
C PRO A 160 -3.70 13.31 5.81
N GLN A 161 -4.95 13.70 6.07
CA GLN A 161 -5.46 13.95 7.41
C GLN A 161 -5.77 12.66 8.16
N ASP A 162 -5.99 11.53 7.46
CA ASP A 162 -6.26 10.23 8.07
C ASP A 162 -5.44 9.05 7.57
N GLY A 163 -4.61 9.28 6.57
CA GLY A 163 -3.65 8.32 6.06
C GLY A 163 -4.27 7.26 5.16
N TYR A 164 -5.54 7.40 4.74
CA TYR A 164 -6.14 6.47 3.79
C TYR A 164 -5.55 6.68 2.41
N TRP A 165 -5.19 5.56 1.78
CA TRP A 165 -4.72 5.51 0.40
C TRP A 165 -5.67 4.66 -0.41
N ARG A 166 -5.88 5.03 -1.68
CA ARG A 166 -6.48 4.12 -2.66
C ARG A 166 -5.61 4.08 -3.89
N ALA A 167 -5.25 2.87 -4.30
CA ALA A 167 -4.37 2.58 -5.42
C ALA A 167 -5.16 1.81 -6.49
N ARG A 168 -4.85 2.06 -7.76
CA ARG A 168 -5.38 1.25 -8.86
C ARG A 168 -4.37 1.18 -10.01
N PRO A 169 -4.33 0.06 -10.75
CA PRO A 169 -3.57 0.00 -11.99
C PRO A 169 -4.11 0.99 -13.03
N LEU A 170 -3.37 1.19 -14.11
CA LEU A 170 -3.91 1.88 -15.28
C LEU A 170 -5.11 1.10 -15.82
N THR A 171 -6.09 1.84 -16.31
CA THR A 171 -7.27 1.28 -16.96
C THR A 171 -6.80 0.56 -18.23
N PRO A 172 -7.26 -0.70 -18.46
CA PRO A 172 -6.98 -1.41 -19.70
C PRO A 172 -7.48 -0.59 -20.89
N SER A 173 -6.74 -0.59 -22.00
CA SER A 173 -7.03 0.26 -23.18
C SER A 173 -8.44 0.05 -23.78
N THR A 174 -9.07 -1.07 -23.48
CA THR A 174 -10.42 -1.41 -23.94
C THR A 174 -11.53 -0.89 -23.01
N MET A 175 -11.19 -0.19 -21.92
CA MET A 175 -12.13 0.35 -20.93
C MET A 175 -11.93 1.85 -20.76
N ARG A 176 -13.00 2.56 -20.38
CA ARG A 176 -12.94 4.02 -20.15
C ARG A 176 -12.36 4.39 -18.78
N ASN A 177 -12.71 3.64 -17.75
CA ASN A 177 -12.25 3.85 -16.39
C ASN A 177 -12.39 2.56 -15.57
N THR A 178 -11.62 2.43 -14.50
CA THR A 178 -11.79 1.42 -13.45
C THR A 178 -12.12 2.10 -12.11
N ALA A 179 -12.34 1.31 -11.05
CA ALA A 179 -12.72 1.84 -9.73
C ALA A 179 -11.54 1.68 -8.76
N TYR A 180 -11.56 2.38 -7.63
CA TYR A 180 -10.58 2.16 -6.55
C TYR A 180 -11.00 1.07 -5.57
N GLY A 181 -12.23 1.13 -5.05
CA GLY A 181 -12.69 0.24 -3.99
C GLY A 181 -11.87 0.37 -2.70
N SER A 182 -11.18 -0.70 -2.32
CA SER A 182 -10.50 -0.83 -1.02
C SER A 182 -9.43 0.24 -0.79
N SER A 183 -9.32 0.65 0.47
CA SER A 183 -8.26 1.55 0.95
C SER A 183 -7.21 0.79 1.74
N PHE A 184 -6.01 1.33 1.84
CA PHE A 184 -5.01 0.89 2.81
C PHE A 184 -4.49 2.07 3.62
N ILE A 185 -3.96 1.78 4.81
CA ILE A 185 -3.34 2.75 5.73
C ILE A 185 -1.95 2.22 6.09
N VAL A 186 -0.95 3.10 6.17
CA VAL A 186 0.44 2.75 6.50
C VAL A 186 1.03 3.71 7.52
N GLY A 187 1.66 3.17 8.55
CA GLY A 187 2.21 3.93 9.67
C GLY A 187 1.70 3.44 11.03
N PRO A 188 1.96 4.20 12.11
CA PRO A 188 1.52 3.85 13.45
C PRO A 188 0.01 4.09 13.57
N ILE A 189 -0.78 3.03 13.43
CA ILE A 189 -2.24 3.14 13.40
C ILE A 189 -2.79 3.53 14.77
N GLU A 190 -3.73 4.47 14.76
CA GLU A 190 -4.51 4.90 15.91
C GLU A 190 -6.00 4.63 15.68
N TYR A 191 -6.76 4.57 16.79
CA TYR A 191 -8.20 4.40 16.77
C TYR A 191 -8.84 5.63 17.43
N ASP A 192 -9.52 6.44 16.63
CA ASP A 192 -10.27 7.62 17.07
C ASP A 192 -11.59 7.65 16.30
N GLY A 193 -12.56 6.89 16.81
CA GLY A 193 -13.79 6.51 16.08
C GLY A 193 -13.53 5.46 15.00
N ARG A 194 -12.55 5.67 14.12
CA ARG A 194 -12.11 4.72 13.09
C ARG A 194 -10.59 4.62 13.00
N PRO A 195 -10.04 3.52 12.43
CA PRO A 195 -8.61 3.37 12.23
C PRO A 195 -8.05 4.48 11.34
N LEU A 196 -6.88 5.00 11.68
CA LEU A 196 -6.24 6.13 11.00
C LEU A 196 -4.73 6.15 11.24
N VAL A 197 -4.01 6.95 10.45
CA VAL A 197 -2.65 7.39 10.76
C VAL A 197 -2.59 8.91 10.81
N LYS A 198 -2.07 9.48 11.91
CA LYS A 198 -1.88 10.93 12.02
C LYS A 198 -0.57 11.32 11.38
N ILE A 199 -0.66 12.03 10.27
CA ILE A 199 0.49 12.48 9.49
C ILE A 199 0.72 13.96 9.75
N LYS A 200 1.92 14.29 10.23
CA LYS A 200 2.34 15.68 10.47
C LYS A 200 2.69 16.37 9.15
N GLU A 201 3.50 15.72 8.33
CA GLU A 201 3.96 16.24 7.04
C GLU A 201 3.99 15.12 6.00
N VAL A 202 3.53 15.46 4.80
CA VAL A 202 3.71 14.67 3.58
C VAL A 202 4.59 15.47 2.65
N SER A 203 5.67 14.87 2.17
CA SER A 203 6.40 15.41 1.01
C SER A 203 6.33 14.44 -0.15
N PHE A 204 6.35 14.95 -1.38
CA PHE A 204 6.39 14.12 -2.58
C PHE A 204 7.59 14.50 -3.45
N ASP A 205 8.40 13.50 -3.79
CA ASP A 205 9.47 13.60 -4.78
C ASP A 205 8.98 13.07 -6.15
N PRO A 206 8.76 13.96 -7.13
CA PRO A 206 8.29 13.57 -8.46
C PRO A 206 9.26 12.69 -9.23
N ALA A 207 10.57 12.86 -9.01
CA ALA A 207 11.60 12.14 -9.77
C ALA A 207 11.60 10.65 -9.45
N THR A 208 11.36 10.31 -8.18
CA THR A 208 11.30 8.92 -7.71
C THR A 208 9.88 8.41 -7.49
N ARG A 209 8.86 9.28 -7.64
CA ARG A 209 7.44 9.02 -7.32
C ARG A 209 7.27 8.50 -5.89
N THR A 210 7.94 9.17 -4.95
CA THR A 210 8.00 8.77 -3.55
C THR A 210 7.33 9.80 -2.67
N PHE A 211 6.38 9.35 -1.86
CA PHE A 211 5.88 10.10 -0.72
C PHE A 211 6.78 9.83 0.48
N ASN A 212 7.20 10.88 1.19
CA ASN A 212 7.79 10.74 2.52
C ASN A 212 6.82 11.29 3.55
N LEU A 213 6.50 10.46 4.54
CA LEU A 213 5.55 10.73 5.60
C LEU A 213 6.33 10.94 6.90
N ALA A 214 5.99 12.00 7.63
CA ALA A 214 6.39 12.17 9.03
C ALA A 214 5.15 12.01 9.91
N PHE A 215 5.19 11.08 10.86
CA PHE A 215 4.03 10.78 11.71
C PHE A 215 4.01 11.66 12.97
N GLU A 216 2.82 11.97 13.49
CA GLU A 216 2.69 12.74 14.74
C GLU A 216 3.24 11.97 15.96
N LYS A 217 3.10 10.64 15.97
CA LYS A 217 3.69 9.75 16.98
C LYS A 217 5.21 9.59 16.88
N GLY A 218 5.85 10.28 15.93
CA GLY A 218 7.26 10.11 15.60
C GLY A 218 7.50 8.98 14.59
N GLY A 219 8.72 8.96 14.05
CA GLY A 219 9.06 8.09 12.94
C GLY A 219 8.61 8.62 11.57
N SER A 220 9.01 7.88 10.54
CA SER A 220 8.76 8.25 9.15
C SER A 220 8.62 7.03 8.25
N ALA A 221 8.01 7.24 7.08
CA ALA A 221 7.91 6.24 6.04
C ALA A 221 8.17 6.85 4.67
N SER A 222 8.83 6.11 3.79
CA SER A 222 8.82 6.34 2.35
C SER A 222 7.84 5.37 1.68
N VAL A 223 6.91 5.90 0.91
CA VAL A 223 5.90 5.15 0.14
C VAL A 223 6.11 5.48 -1.34
N ARG A 224 6.63 4.50 -2.09
CA ARG A 224 7.10 4.71 -3.47
C ARG A 224 6.26 3.95 -4.47
N MET A 225 5.75 4.64 -5.49
CA MET A 225 5.14 4.01 -6.65
C MET A 225 6.23 3.40 -7.55
N VAL A 226 6.43 2.09 -7.44
CA VAL A 226 7.48 1.37 -8.17
C VAL A 226 7.12 1.17 -9.63
N SER A 227 5.90 0.73 -9.89
CA SER A 227 5.37 0.52 -11.24
C SER A 227 3.87 0.73 -11.25
N VAL A 228 3.36 1.22 -12.37
CA VAL A 228 1.92 1.28 -12.68
C VAL A 228 1.79 0.91 -14.14
N ASP A 229 1.11 -0.20 -14.41
CA ASP A 229 0.77 -0.66 -15.75
C ASP A 229 -0.72 -1.03 -15.82
N ASP A 230 -1.15 -1.56 -16.95
CA ASP A 230 -2.54 -1.96 -17.22
C ASP A 230 -2.96 -3.26 -16.52
N ASN A 231 -2.09 -3.88 -15.73
CA ASN A 231 -2.37 -5.09 -14.95
C ASN A 231 -2.27 -4.83 -13.44
N ARG A 232 -1.23 -4.10 -13.01
CA ARG A 232 -0.96 -3.85 -11.59
C ARG A 232 -0.28 -2.51 -11.31
N GLN A 233 -0.49 -2.04 -10.09
CA GLN A 233 0.30 -1.00 -9.43
C GLN A 233 1.06 -1.61 -8.26
N ALA A 234 2.39 -1.44 -8.22
CA ALA A 234 3.24 -1.89 -7.12
C ALA A 234 3.76 -0.69 -6.32
N ILE A 235 3.63 -0.77 -5.00
CA ILE A 235 4.00 0.27 -4.04
C ILE A 235 4.92 -0.33 -2.99
N ASP A 236 6.14 0.20 -2.89
CA ASP A 236 7.06 -0.16 -1.80
C ASP A 236 6.85 0.78 -0.61
N VAL A 237 6.80 0.23 0.59
CA VAL A 237 6.76 0.98 1.84
C VAL A 237 8.01 0.66 2.64
N VAL A 238 8.68 1.69 3.14
CA VAL A 238 9.88 1.57 3.97
C VAL A 238 9.74 2.51 5.17
N PHE A 239 9.75 1.97 6.37
CA PHE A 239 9.81 2.73 7.62
C PHE A 239 11.27 2.98 8.02
N ASP A 240 11.52 4.11 8.68
CA ASP A 240 12.83 4.39 9.28
C ASP A 240 13.18 3.36 10.38
N HIS A 241 12.18 2.94 11.16
CA HIS A 241 12.26 1.87 12.16
C HIS A 241 10.97 1.05 12.22
N GLY A 242 11.03 -0.11 12.88
CA GLY A 242 9.85 -0.96 13.05
C GLY A 242 8.83 -0.35 14.02
N ILE A 243 7.54 -0.58 13.77
CA ILE A 243 6.44 0.00 14.54
C ILE A 243 6.03 -0.97 15.66
N SER A 244 6.08 -0.49 16.91
CA SER A 244 5.66 -1.26 18.10
C SER A 244 4.36 -0.72 18.69
N GLY A 245 3.65 -1.54 19.48
CA GLY A 245 2.43 -1.14 20.18
C GLY A 245 1.16 -1.09 19.33
N GLY A 246 1.19 -1.56 18.08
CA GLY A 246 0.03 -1.61 17.20
C GLY A 246 0.38 -2.11 15.79
N PRO A 247 -0.61 -2.17 14.88
CA PRO A 247 -0.39 -2.53 13.50
C PRO A 247 0.37 -1.43 12.73
N PHE A 248 1.21 -1.85 11.78
CA PHE A 248 1.99 -0.95 10.91
C PHE A 248 1.27 -0.65 9.59
N ALA A 249 0.28 -1.48 9.24
CA ALA A 249 -0.55 -1.32 8.06
C ALA A 249 -1.92 -1.97 8.29
N MET A 250 -2.92 -1.53 7.53
CA MET A 250 -4.26 -2.09 7.55
C MET A 250 -4.93 -1.91 6.20
N LEU A 251 -5.74 -2.88 5.78
CA LEU A 251 -6.70 -2.72 4.70
C LEU A 251 -8.07 -2.35 5.26
N ARG A 252 -8.71 -1.35 4.66
CA ARG A 252 -10.05 -0.88 4.98
C ARG A 252 -10.91 -0.97 3.74
N SER A 253 -12.09 -1.54 3.87
CA SER A 253 -12.96 -1.79 2.72
C SER A 253 -14.40 -2.02 3.20
N MET A 254 -15.26 -2.41 2.30
CA MET A 254 -16.67 -2.66 2.55
C MET A 254 -17.09 -4.06 2.09
N TYR A 255 -17.95 -4.69 2.89
CA TYR A 255 -18.65 -5.92 2.57
C TYR A 255 -20.06 -5.92 3.16
N ILE A 256 -21.07 -6.08 2.30
CA ILE A 256 -22.47 -6.32 2.72
C ILE A 256 -22.87 -7.75 2.40
N THR A 257 -22.62 -8.17 1.16
CA THR A 257 -22.84 -9.55 0.68
C THR A 257 -21.78 -9.92 -0.37
N GLU A 258 -21.69 -11.18 -0.75
CA GLU A 258 -20.79 -11.64 -1.84
C GLU A 258 -20.98 -10.90 -3.17
N PHE A 259 -22.17 -10.31 -3.41
CA PHE A 259 -22.44 -9.54 -4.63
C PHE A 259 -22.50 -8.01 -4.41
N ASN A 260 -22.35 -7.53 -3.17
CA ASN A 260 -22.28 -6.09 -2.86
C ASN A 260 -21.15 -5.84 -1.84
N ASN A 261 -19.96 -5.56 -2.38
CA ASN A 261 -18.71 -5.38 -1.64
C ASN A 261 -17.60 -4.76 -2.51
N ASP A 262 -16.60 -4.19 -1.84
CA ASP A 262 -15.30 -3.86 -2.44
C ASP A 262 -14.28 -4.98 -2.28
N THR A 263 -14.47 -5.85 -1.28
CA THR A 263 -13.72 -7.10 -1.09
C THR A 263 -14.58 -8.18 -0.45
N ALA A 264 -14.38 -9.45 -0.80
CA ALA A 264 -15.18 -10.57 -0.28
C ALA A 264 -14.34 -11.74 0.25
N ARG A 265 -13.07 -11.84 -0.16
CA ARG A 265 -12.20 -12.98 0.09
C ARG A 265 -10.86 -12.53 0.62
N ILE A 266 -10.26 -13.41 1.41
CA ILE A 266 -8.88 -13.29 1.85
C ILE A 266 -8.18 -14.63 1.61
N ALA A 267 -6.95 -14.58 1.11
CA ALA A 267 -6.06 -15.70 1.02
C ALA A 267 -4.76 -15.35 1.73
N VAL A 268 -4.25 -16.25 2.57
CA VAL A 268 -3.00 -16.06 3.32
C VAL A 268 -2.03 -17.20 3.05
N ARG A 269 -0.75 -16.85 2.84
CA ARG A 269 0.35 -17.81 2.84
C ARG A 269 1.03 -17.80 4.20
N GLU A 270 0.59 -18.72 5.06
CA GLU A 270 1.08 -18.85 6.43
C GLU A 270 2.56 -19.24 6.48
N GLN A 271 3.24 -18.84 7.56
CA GLN A 271 4.66 -19.14 7.74
C GLN A 271 4.91 -20.66 7.72
N GLY A 272 5.73 -21.13 6.77
CA GLY A 272 6.00 -22.57 6.59
C GLY A 272 4.84 -23.36 5.96
N GLY A 273 3.77 -22.67 5.53
CA GLY A 273 2.64 -23.27 4.82
C GLY A 273 3.02 -23.81 3.46
N LYS A 274 2.39 -24.91 3.05
CA LYS A 274 2.60 -25.55 1.73
C LYS A 274 1.70 -24.98 0.62
N GLY A 275 0.78 -24.08 0.97
CA GLY A 275 -0.20 -23.49 0.07
C GLY A 275 -0.88 -22.30 0.71
N TRP A 276 -1.83 -21.72 -0.03
CA TRP A 276 -2.67 -20.63 0.45
C TRP A 276 -3.86 -21.19 1.22
N ARG A 277 -4.18 -20.58 2.37
CA ARG A 277 -5.48 -20.75 3.03
C ARG A 277 -6.41 -19.65 2.52
N GLU A 278 -7.57 -20.04 2.03
CA GLU A 278 -8.59 -19.13 1.48
C GLU A 278 -9.83 -19.12 2.35
N ASP A 279 -10.36 -17.93 2.63
CA ASP A 279 -11.55 -17.72 3.47
C ASP A 279 -12.47 -16.62 2.90
N ASN A 280 -13.74 -16.64 3.33
CA ASN A 280 -14.61 -15.46 3.20
C ASN A 280 -14.15 -14.39 4.19
N ILE A 281 -14.15 -13.12 3.77
CA ILE A 281 -13.62 -12.01 4.56
C ILE A 281 -14.34 -11.83 5.90
N MET A 282 -15.63 -12.16 6.02
CA MET A 282 -16.35 -12.06 7.29
C MET A 282 -16.21 -13.30 8.18
N LYS A 283 -15.61 -14.39 7.68
CA LYS A 283 -15.36 -15.62 8.43
C LYS A 283 -13.91 -15.78 8.87
N PHE A 284 -12.99 -15.14 8.17
CA PHE A 284 -11.58 -15.14 8.53
C PHE A 284 -11.41 -14.42 9.88
N ASP A 285 -10.64 -14.99 10.80
CA ASP A 285 -10.38 -14.43 12.12
C ASP A 285 -8.94 -13.88 12.19
N HIS A 286 -7.96 -14.79 12.17
CA HIS A 286 -6.56 -14.42 12.25
C HIS A 286 -5.65 -15.38 11.45
N ALA A 287 -4.43 -14.94 11.17
CA ALA A 287 -3.34 -15.77 10.63
C ALA A 287 -1.97 -15.20 11.00
N ARG A 288 -0.93 -16.03 10.88
CA ARG A 288 0.45 -15.54 10.82
C ARG A 288 1.07 -15.83 9.46
N ALA A 289 1.17 -14.80 8.62
CA ALA A 289 1.37 -14.95 7.18
C ALA A 289 2.51 -14.12 6.61
N THR A 290 3.08 -14.61 5.52
CA THR A 290 4.15 -13.95 4.75
C THR A 290 3.63 -13.20 3.52
N ASP A 291 2.43 -13.54 3.08
CA ASP A 291 1.73 -12.92 1.96
C ASP A 291 0.22 -12.97 2.24
N ILE A 292 -0.46 -11.90 1.88
CA ILE A 292 -1.89 -11.72 2.09
C ILE A 292 -2.48 -11.17 0.80
N TRP A 293 -3.41 -11.88 0.19
CA TRP A 293 -4.26 -11.37 -0.89
C TRP A 293 -5.65 -11.12 -0.33
N ILE A 294 -6.23 -9.96 -0.61
CA ILE A 294 -7.58 -9.57 -0.23
C ILE A 294 -8.27 -9.05 -1.48
N GLY A 295 -9.39 -9.66 -1.86
CA GLY A 295 -10.01 -9.37 -3.14
C GLY A 295 -11.30 -10.12 -3.38
N ARG A 296 -11.61 -10.34 -4.66
CA ARG A 296 -12.89 -10.91 -5.11
C ARG A 296 -12.70 -11.95 -6.20
N LEU A 297 -13.57 -12.95 -6.19
CA LEU A 297 -13.63 -14.00 -7.22
C LEU A 297 -14.82 -13.83 -8.17
N VAL A 298 -15.76 -12.92 -7.84
CA VAL A 298 -16.96 -12.64 -8.64
C VAL A 298 -17.19 -11.12 -8.73
N PRO A 299 -17.83 -10.62 -9.80
CA PRO A 299 -18.19 -9.22 -9.92
C PRO A 299 -19.13 -8.74 -8.80
N SER A 300 -18.86 -7.55 -8.28
CA SER A 300 -19.71 -6.87 -7.30
C SER A 300 -20.60 -5.81 -7.94
N GLN A 301 -21.77 -5.57 -7.34
CA GLN A 301 -22.62 -4.42 -7.65
C GLN A 301 -21.96 -3.09 -7.31
N HIS A 302 -21.12 -3.05 -6.27
CA HIS A 302 -20.41 -1.85 -5.84
C HIS A 302 -18.95 -1.89 -6.31
N ASN A 303 -18.45 -0.79 -6.88
CA ASN A 303 -17.13 -0.67 -7.49
C ASN A 303 -16.71 -1.93 -8.26
N THR A 304 -17.48 -2.29 -9.28
CA THR A 304 -17.39 -3.59 -9.97
C THR A 304 -15.98 -3.93 -10.47
N THR A 305 -15.19 -2.91 -10.77
CA THR A 305 -13.84 -3.03 -11.35
C THR A 305 -12.73 -2.68 -10.36
N SER A 306 -13.02 -2.58 -9.05
CA SER A 306 -11.96 -2.26 -8.08
C SER A 306 -10.86 -3.34 -8.02
N PRO A 307 -9.61 -2.95 -7.81
CA PRO A 307 -8.50 -3.87 -7.69
C PRO A 307 -8.61 -4.78 -6.46
N ASP A 308 -8.03 -5.97 -6.61
CA ASP A 308 -7.64 -6.79 -5.49
C ASP A 308 -6.29 -6.29 -4.95
N VAL A 309 -6.03 -6.50 -3.65
CA VAL A 309 -4.84 -5.98 -2.98
C VAL A 309 -3.99 -7.11 -2.39
N VAL A 310 -2.69 -7.06 -2.62
CA VAL A 310 -1.71 -7.98 -2.03
C VAL A 310 -0.75 -7.23 -1.11
N PHE A 311 -0.53 -7.74 0.09
CA PHE A 311 0.54 -7.33 1.00
C PHE A 311 1.57 -8.46 1.07
N ASN A 312 2.82 -8.17 0.68
CA ASN A 312 3.87 -9.18 0.61
C ASN A 312 5.27 -8.59 0.86
N SER A 313 6.30 -9.43 0.68
CA SER A 313 7.70 -9.00 0.68
C SER A 313 8.17 -8.36 1.98
N PHE A 314 7.56 -8.70 3.12
CA PHE A 314 7.89 -8.15 4.44
C PHE A 314 9.35 -8.43 4.82
N SER A 315 10.03 -7.41 5.33
CA SER A 315 11.48 -7.38 5.56
C SER A 315 11.83 -6.58 6.80
N ASP A 316 12.83 -7.04 7.55
CA ASP A 316 13.56 -6.29 8.60
C ASP A 316 14.65 -5.38 8.02
N GLY A 317 14.91 -5.51 6.72
CA GLY A 317 15.87 -4.71 5.98
C GLY A 317 15.29 -3.40 5.45
N PRO A 318 16.15 -2.59 4.81
CA PRO A 318 15.77 -1.27 4.28
C PRO A 318 14.96 -1.34 2.97
N ALA A 319 14.66 -2.53 2.47
CA ALA A 319 13.91 -2.74 1.25
C ALA A 319 13.04 -4.00 1.37
N PRO A 320 11.90 -4.05 0.66
CA PRO A 320 11.08 -5.26 0.60
C PRO A 320 11.90 -6.44 0.07
N LYS A 321 11.65 -7.64 0.60
CA LYS A 321 12.24 -8.88 0.08
C LYS A 321 11.57 -9.21 -1.25
N ARG A 322 12.17 -8.74 -2.35
CA ARG A 322 11.60 -8.87 -3.71
C ARG A 322 11.14 -10.31 -3.98
N PRO A 323 9.96 -10.51 -4.57
CA PRO A 323 9.53 -11.83 -5.04
C PRO A 323 10.57 -12.41 -5.99
N LYS A 324 10.80 -13.72 -5.96
CA LYS A 324 11.76 -14.41 -6.86
C LYS A 324 11.44 -14.22 -8.36
N SER A 325 10.26 -13.71 -8.70
CA SER A 325 9.77 -13.50 -10.06
C SER A 325 10.12 -12.14 -10.67
N GLU A 326 10.65 -11.17 -9.91
CA GLU A 326 11.22 -9.98 -10.52
C GLU A 326 12.54 -10.34 -11.21
N PRO A 327 12.75 -9.93 -12.49
CA PRO A 327 14.06 -10.02 -13.11
C PRO A 327 15.09 -9.34 -12.19
N PRO A 328 16.28 -9.93 -11.98
CA PRO A 328 17.32 -9.28 -11.20
C PRO A 328 17.60 -7.89 -11.79
N PRO A 329 17.90 -6.88 -10.93
CA PRO A 329 18.19 -5.54 -11.41
C PRO A 329 19.30 -5.59 -12.46
N PRO A 330 19.21 -4.79 -13.54
CA PRO A 330 20.26 -4.70 -14.54
C PRO A 330 21.60 -4.41 -13.84
N LEU A 331 22.62 -5.22 -14.12
CA LEU A 331 23.95 -4.99 -13.59
C LEU A 331 24.43 -3.59 -14.00
N PRO A 332 25.12 -2.84 -13.13
CA PRO A 332 25.74 -1.59 -13.50
C PRO A 332 26.62 -1.83 -14.73
N VAL A 333 26.38 -1.08 -15.79
CA VAL A 333 27.25 -1.09 -16.96
C VAL A 333 28.59 -0.51 -16.50
N THR A 334 29.54 -1.37 -16.18
CA THR A 334 30.94 -0.99 -16.10
C THR A 334 31.32 -0.48 -17.48
N LYS A 335 31.55 0.84 -17.59
CA LYS A 335 32.22 1.38 -18.76
C LYS A 335 33.56 0.66 -18.86
N ALA A 336 33.78 -0.05 -19.97
CA ALA A 336 35.12 -0.51 -20.31
C ALA A 336 35.98 0.75 -20.51
N GLU A 337 37.08 0.81 -19.76
CA GLU A 337 38.15 1.80 -19.93
C GLU A 337 38.87 1.62 -21.28
#